data_AF-A0A9E5T1D1-F1
#
_entry.id   AF-A0A9E5T1D1-F1
#
_cell.length_a   1.000
_cell.length_b   1.000
_cell.length_c   1.000
_cell.angle_alpha   90.00
_cell.angle_beta   90.00
_cell.angle_gamma   90.00
#
_symmetry.space_group_name_H-M   'P 1'
#
loop_
_entity.id
_entity.type
_entity.pdbx_description
1 polymer ?
#
loop_
_entity_poly.entity_id
_entity_poly.type
_entity_poly.pdbx_seq_one_letter_code
_entity_poly.pdbx_strand_id
1 'polypeptide(L)'
;MEHASRKELAAAYKTKKQVGGVYCIVNDTDGRCLLKYTADLAGAKNRFDFAKATGRSTEIKLTDYWGDGSSFSFSVVDTLEKKEDWDDKRFIREVRLLAEIWKENLDKNWY
;
A
#
# COMPACT_ATOMS: atom_id res chain seq x y z
N MET A 1 -16.20 -5.67 -30.23
CA MET A 1 -15.60 -5.52 -28.89
C MET A 1 -16.06 -4.20 -28.34
N GLU A 2 -16.79 -4.26 -27.23
CA GLU A 2 -17.54 -3.17 -26.63
C GLU A 2 -16.57 -2.21 -25.92
N HIS A 3 -16.44 -0.97 -26.42
CA HIS A 3 -15.69 0.08 -25.74
C HIS A 3 -16.59 0.69 -24.67
N ALA A 4 -16.45 0.24 -23.42
CA ALA A 4 -17.12 0.85 -22.28
C ALA A 4 -16.88 2.37 -22.29
N SER A 5 -17.94 3.15 -22.20
CA SER A 5 -17.87 4.59 -22.40
C SER A 5 -17.12 5.24 -21.24
N ARG A 6 -16.24 6.22 -21.50
CA ARG A 6 -15.44 6.91 -20.46
C ARG A 6 -16.26 7.41 -19.26
N LYS A 7 -17.57 7.67 -19.47
CA LYS A 7 -18.53 8.05 -18.42
C LYS A 7 -18.90 6.91 -17.46
N GLU A 8 -18.98 5.67 -17.93
CA GLU A 8 -19.36 4.50 -17.13
C GLU A 8 -18.21 4.07 -16.22
N LEU A 9 -16.97 4.12 -16.73
CA LEU A 9 -15.77 3.95 -15.92
C LEU A 9 -15.71 4.98 -14.78
N ALA A 10 -15.93 6.27 -15.08
CA ALA A 10 -15.93 7.34 -14.08
C ALA A 10 -17.03 7.18 -13.00
N ALA A 11 -18.21 6.65 -13.36
CA ALA A 11 -19.30 6.40 -12.40
C ALA A 11 -18.99 5.22 -11.45
N ALA A 12 -18.31 4.17 -11.95
CA ALA A 12 -17.83 3.06 -11.13
C ALA A 12 -16.70 3.49 -10.16
N TYR A 13 -15.88 4.49 -10.52
CA TYR A 13 -14.93 5.10 -9.60
C TYR A 13 -15.60 5.88 -8.46
N LYS A 14 -16.79 6.43 -8.70
CA LYS A 14 -17.50 7.28 -7.73
C LYS A 14 -18.19 6.49 -6.60
N THR A 15 -18.32 5.17 -6.76
CA THR A 15 -19.00 4.26 -5.81
C THR A 15 -18.07 3.30 -5.08
N LYS A 16 -16.78 3.22 -5.46
CA LYS A 16 -15.82 2.44 -4.68
C LYS A 16 -15.48 3.18 -3.39
N LYS A 17 -15.85 2.58 -2.26
CA LYS A 17 -15.35 3.01 -0.95
C LYS A 17 -13.82 3.06 -0.99
N GLN A 18 -13.25 4.15 -0.50
CA GLN A 18 -11.81 4.29 -0.44
C GLN A 18 -11.26 3.32 0.61
N VAL A 19 -10.35 2.42 0.20
CA VAL A 19 -9.74 1.42 1.08
C VAL A 19 -8.28 1.75 1.30
N GLY A 20 -7.98 2.11 2.53
CA GLY A 20 -6.64 2.31 3.05
C GLY A 20 -6.22 1.09 3.86
N GLY A 21 -5.02 1.14 4.42
CA GLY A 21 -4.55 0.07 5.28
C GLY A 21 -3.06 0.13 5.55
N VAL A 22 -2.62 -0.92 6.24
CA VAL A 22 -1.26 -1.17 6.65
C VAL A 22 -0.71 -2.30 5.80
N TYR A 23 0.50 -2.13 5.28
CA TYR A 23 1.15 -3.12 4.44
C TYR A 23 2.65 -3.16 4.74
N CYS A 24 3.27 -4.27 4.43
CA CYS A 24 4.70 -4.47 4.47
C CYS A 24 5.25 -4.67 3.07
N ILE A 25 6.41 -4.08 2.81
CA ILE A 25 7.29 -4.54 1.73
C ILE A 25 8.31 -5.47 2.40
N VAL A 26 8.26 -6.76 2.07
CA VAL A 26 9.07 -7.81 2.71
C VAL A 26 10.16 -8.23 1.74
N ASN A 27 11.40 -8.36 2.23
CA ASN A 27 12.46 -9.02 1.50
C ASN A 27 12.41 -10.51 1.83
N ASP A 28 12.07 -11.32 0.83
CA ASP A 28 11.88 -12.76 0.99
C ASP A 28 13.21 -13.50 1.23
N THR A 29 14.37 -12.83 1.08
CA THR A 29 15.70 -13.43 1.32
C THR A 29 16.13 -13.42 2.79
N ASP A 30 15.78 -12.40 3.56
CA ASP A 30 16.21 -12.22 4.96
C ASP A 30 15.05 -11.97 5.94
N GLY A 31 13.82 -11.88 5.42
CA GLY A 31 12.61 -11.65 6.20
C GLY A 31 12.49 -10.23 6.78
N ARG A 32 13.39 -9.29 6.43
CA ARG A 32 13.24 -7.89 6.83
C ARG A 32 12.05 -7.28 6.12
N CYS A 33 11.31 -6.44 6.82
CA CYS A 33 10.15 -5.79 6.27
C CYS A 33 10.15 -4.28 6.52
N LEU A 34 9.48 -3.54 5.63
CA LEU A 34 9.22 -2.12 5.78
C LEU A 34 7.72 -1.91 5.97
N LEU A 35 7.29 -1.62 7.21
CA LEU A 35 5.89 -1.26 7.50
C LEU A 35 5.58 0.08 6.87
N LYS A 36 4.44 0.14 6.19
CA LYS A 36 3.88 1.37 5.65
C LYS A 36 2.38 1.40 5.83
N TYR A 37 1.83 2.59 5.69
CA TYR A 37 0.40 2.83 5.72
C TYR A 37 0.01 3.73 4.55
N THR A 38 -1.24 3.62 4.10
CA THR A 38 -1.75 4.43 3.00
C THR A 38 -3.27 4.54 3.04
N ALA A 39 -3.81 5.67 2.58
CA ALA A 39 -5.24 5.82 2.35
C ALA A 39 -5.71 5.18 1.02
N ASP A 40 -4.80 4.64 0.21
CA ASP A 40 -5.11 3.97 -1.05
C ASP A 40 -4.18 2.76 -1.25
N LEU A 41 -4.65 1.58 -0.81
CA LEU A 41 -3.90 0.32 -0.93
C LEU A 41 -3.68 -0.09 -2.37
N ALA A 42 -4.67 0.14 -3.24
CA ALA A 42 -4.56 -0.19 -4.66
C ALA A 42 -3.46 0.66 -5.31
N GLY A 43 -3.44 1.97 -5.04
CA GLY A 43 -2.38 2.85 -5.49
C GLY A 43 -1.00 2.48 -4.94
N ALA A 44 -0.89 2.02 -3.69
CA ALA A 44 0.37 1.56 -3.12
C ALA A 44 0.88 0.27 -3.80
N LYS A 45 -0.02 -0.70 -4.04
CA LYS A 45 0.32 -1.93 -4.78
C LYS A 45 0.79 -1.63 -6.20
N ASN A 46 0.09 -0.75 -6.91
CA ASN A 46 0.48 -0.35 -8.26
C ASN A 46 1.86 0.32 -8.31
N ARG A 47 2.17 1.19 -7.32
CA ARG A 47 3.50 1.81 -7.19
C ARG A 47 4.60 0.77 -6.96
N PHE A 48 4.32 -0.22 -6.12
CA PHE A 48 5.24 -1.34 -5.89
C PHE A 48 5.46 -2.19 -7.16
N ASP A 49 4.38 -2.54 -7.86
CA ASP A 49 4.49 -3.31 -9.11
C ASP A 49 5.26 -2.55 -10.19
N PHE A 50 5.04 -1.23 -10.27
CA PHE A 50 5.81 -0.37 -11.15
C PHE A 50 7.30 -0.30 -10.77
N ALA A 51 7.62 -0.23 -9.47
CA ALA A 51 8.99 -0.30 -8.97
C ALA A 51 9.68 -1.61 -9.38
N LYS A 52 8.98 -2.75 -9.28
CA LYS A 52 9.50 -4.05 -9.76
C LYS A 52 9.69 -4.06 -11.27
N ALA A 53 8.70 -3.58 -12.03
CA ALA A 53 8.77 -3.56 -13.49
C ALA A 53 9.90 -2.65 -14.03
N THR A 54 10.25 -1.59 -13.31
CA THR A 54 11.32 -0.66 -13.70
C THR A 54 12.66 -0.95 -13.04
N GLY A 55 12.74 -1.95 -12.17
CA GLY A 55 13.96 -2.31 -11.43
C GLY A 55 14.44 -1.21 -10.47
N ARG A 56 13.57 -0.31 -10.02
CA ARG A 56 13.94 0.82 -9.14
C ARG A 56 12.95 0.97 -8.00
N SER A 57 13.47 1.02 -6.78
CA SER A 57 12.67 1.28 -5.58
C SER A 57 12.03 2.67 -5.64
N THR A 58 10.74 2.76 -5.30
CA THR A 58 10.07 4.03 -4.98
C THR A 58 10.32 4.46 -3.53
N GLU A 59 10.86 3.57 -2.71
CA GLU A 59 11.10 3.77 -1.29
C GLU A 59 12.58 4.03 -1.02
N ILE A 60 12.89 5.22 -0.51
CA ILE A 60 14.27 5.65 -0.23
C ILE A 60 14.97 4.64 0.69
N LYS A 61 14.28 4.16 1.73
CA LYS A 61 14.78 3.16 2.69
C LYS A 61 15.20 1.82 2.06
N LEU A 62 14.61 1.45 0.92
CA LEU A 62 14.91 0.20 0.24
C LEU A 62 15.92 0.35 -0.88
N THR A 63 16.32 1.58 -1.24
CA THR A 63 17.17 1.86 -2.41
C THR A 63 18.43 1.01 -2.42
N ASP A 64 19.13 0.92 -1.30
CA ASP A 64 20.40 0.19 -1.17
C ASP A 64 20.21 -1.34 -1.15
N TYR A 65 19.00 -1.82 -0.87
CA TYR A 65 18.65 -3.24 -0.75
C TYR A 65 17.86 -3.77 -1.95
N TRP A 66 17.31 -2.89 -2.78
CA TRP A 66 16.28 -3.22 -3.77
C TRP A 66 16.77 -4.19 -4.83
N GLY A 67 18.00 -3.98 -5.34
CA GLY A 67 18.48 -4.67 -6.54
C GLY A 67 17.52 -4.40 -7.71
N ASP A 68 16.92 -5.46 -8.25
CA ASP A 68 15.87 -5.42 -9.28
C ASP A 68 14.44 -5.49 -8.70
N GLY A 69 14.29 -5.61 -7.38
CA GLY A 69 13.02 -5.75 -6.68
C GLY A 69 12.42 -7.16 -6.72
N SER A 70 13.08 -8.14 -7.35
CA SER A 70 12.56 -9.51 -7.52
C SER A 70 12.33 -10.20 -6.17
N SER A 71 13.28 -10.05 -5.24
CA SER A 71 13.26 -10.57 -3.87
C SER A 71 12.26 -9.90 -2.94
N PHE A 72 11.56 -8.84 -3.39
CA PHE A 72 10.58 -8.15 -2.57
C PHE A 72 9.15 -8.57 -2.89
N SER A 73 8.34 -8.68 -1.85
CA SER A 73 6.91 -8.95 -1.90
C SER A 73 6.10 -7.84 -1.20
N PHE A 74 4.87 -7.60 -1.68
CA PHE A 74 3.93 -6.66 -1.08
C PHE A 74 2.89 -7.44 -0.29
N SER A 75 2.88 -7.29 1.02
CA SER A 75 1.98 -8.00 1.92
C SER A 75 1.05 -7.02 2.62
N VAL A 76 -0.26 -7.21 2.50
CA VAL A 76 -1.25 -6.41 3.24
C VAL A 76 -1.39 -7.00 4.64
N VAL A 77 -1.13 -6.18 5.65
CA VAL A 77 -1.24 -6.56 7.06
C VAL A 77 -2.68 -6.37 7.52
N ASP A 78 -3.25 -5.21 7.22
CA ASP A 78 -4.61 -4.86 7.63
C ASP A 78 -5.22 -3.80 6.71
N THR A 79 -6.54 -3.73 6.67
CA THR A 79 -7.29 -2.85 5.79
C THR A 79 -8.31 -2.03 6.57
N LEU A 80 -8.52 -0.79 6.16
CA LEU A 80 -9.52 0.09 6.72
C LEU A 80 -10.30 0.76 5.60
N GLU A 81 -11.62 0.51 5.59
CA GLU A 81 -12.54 1.20 4.70
C GLU A 81 -12.87 2.59 5.26
N LYS A 82 -12.81 3.60 4.41
CA LYS A 82 -13.23 4.96 4.76
C LYS A 82 -14.73 5.00 5.02
N LYS A 83 -15.13 5.50 6.20
CA LYS A 83 -16.54 5.75 6.54
C LYS A 83 -17.06 7.01 5.84
N GLU A 84 -18.35 7.07 5.57
CA GLU A 84 -18.99 8.18 4.84
C GLU A 84 -18.86 9.54 5.55
N ASP A 85 -18.87 9.55 6.89
CA ASP A 85 -18.70 10.75 7.73
C ASP A 85 -17.23 11.22 7.84
N TRP A 86 -16.28 10.46 7.31
CA TRP A 86 -14.87 10.79 7.47
C TRP A 86 -14.36 11.66 6.33
N ASP A 87 -13.68 12.75 6.67
CA ASP A 87 -12.84 13.48 5.72
C ASP A 87 -11.51 12.73 5.48
N ASP A 88 -10.78 13.12 4.43
CA ASP A 88 -9.52 12.46 4.05
C ASP A 88 -8.44 12.57 5.13
N LYS A 89 -8.38 13.68 5.87
CA LYS A 89 -7.41 13.89 6.95
C LYS A 89 -7.74 13.00 8.14
N ARG A 90 -9.03 12.86 8.48
CA ARG A 90 -9.46 11.89 9.49
C ARG A 90 -9.09 10.48 9.06
N PHE A 91 -9.43 10.11 7.82
CA PHE A 91 -9.17 8.76 7.33
C PHE A 91 -7.69 8.39 7.40
N ILE A 92 -6.77 9.23 6.91
CA ILE A 92 -5.33 8.92 6.98
C ILE A 92 -4.81 8.86 8.43
N ARG A 93 -5.39 9.62 9.37
CA ARG A 93 -5.04 9.51 10.80
C ARG A 93 -5.45 8.15 11.36
N GLU A 94 -6.66 7.68 11.05
CA GLU A 94 -7.14 6.37 11.51
C GLU A 94 -6.28 5.23 10.94
N VAL A 95 -5.91 5.30 9.66
CA VAL A 95 -5.00 4.31 9.05
C VAL A 95 -3.60 4.38 9.69
N ARG A 96 -3.12 5.57 10.04
CA ARG A 96 -1.84 5.72 10.76
C ARG A 96 -1.90 5.10 12.14
N LEU A 97 -2.96 5.33 12.91
CA LEU A 97 -3.14 4.72 14.24
C LEU A 97 -3.16 3.19 14.14
N LEU A 98 -3.84 2.65 13.11
CA LEU A 98 -3.80 1.22 12.81
C LEU A 98 -2.36 0.73 12.60
N ALA A 99 -1.54 1.48 11.86
CA ALA A 99 -0.14 1.13 11.63
C ALA A 99 0.71 1.20 12.91
N GLU A 100 0.44 2.16 13.80
CA GLU A 100 1.13 2.28 15.09
C GLU A 100 0.83 1.05 15.98
N ILE A 101 -0.43 0.61 16.06
CA ILE A 101 -0.82 -0.61 16.78
C ILE A 101 -0.10 -1.84 16.21
N TRP A 102 -0.06 -1.99 14.88
CA TRP A 102 0.61 -3.12 14.26
C TRP A 102 2.13 -3.08 14.45
N LYS A 103 2.73 -1.89 14.45
CA LYS A 103 4.16 -1.72 14.71
C LYS A 103 4.57 -2.21 16.10
N GLU A 104 3.69 -2.05 17.09
CA GLU A 104 3.94 -2.54 18.46
C GLU A 104 3.83 -4.07 18.58
N ASN A 105 3.04 -4.71 17.71
CA ASN A 105 2.77 -6.16 17.76
C ASN A 105 3.66 -7.00 16.84
N LEU A 106 4.27 -6.40 15.82
CA LEU A 106 5.08 -7.11 14.83
C LEU A 106 6.55 -7.25 15.30
N ASP A 107 7.14 -8.41 15.01
CA ASP A 107 8.52 -8.74 15.37
C ASP A 107 9.53 -7.74 14.76
N LYS A 108 10.67 -7.53 15.41
CA LYS A 108 11.53 -6.34 15.22
C LYS A 108 12.39 -6.35 13.95
N ASN A 109 12.15 -7.25 13.01
CA ASN A 109 12.99 -7.37 11.80
C ASN A 109 12.60 -6.31 10.74
N TRP A 110 12.92 -5.06 11.03
CA TRP A 110 12.53 -3.86 10.27
C TRP A 110 13.68 -3.19 9.50
N TYR A 111 13.35 -2.50 8.40
CA TYR A 111 14.21 -1.53 7.69
C TYR A 111 14.11 -0.08 8.23
#